data_AF-A0A9D6HL91-F1
#
_entry.id   AF-A0A9D6HL91-F1
#
_cell.length_a   1.000
_cell.length_b   1.000
_cell.length_c   1.000
_cell.angle_alpha   90.00
_cell.angle_beta   90.00
_cell.angle_gamma   90.00
#
_symmetry.space_group_name_H-M   'P 1'
#
loop_
_entity.id
_entity.type
_entity.pdbx_description
1 polymer ?
#
loop_
_entity_poly.entity_id
_entity_poly.type
_entity_poly.pdbx_seq_one_letter_code
_entity_poly.pdbx_strand_id
1 'polypeptide(L)'
;MVASTLQALDLWFKEPTTSNDRTKLLSKLAILELCGWLEVEFDRLIRLVEAGRLNDSAWVEKHVIEKTNGFSYNIHWRPMLCKVVGEVFARRVEQAMEAAYPTELDHLKSLLGQLWKDRCSFAHADMNTNVAAQQTFNAPSWTISQYTKLKEILGRYEAVLMVEMQQI
;
A
#
# COMPACT_ATOMS: atom_id res chain seq x y z
N MET A 1 0.59 -6.85 -13.00
CA MET A 1 0.25 -5.57 -13.66
C MET A 1 1.13 -4.43 -13.15
N VAL A 2 1.11 -4.08 -11.85
CA VAL A 2 1.98 -3.00 -11.31
C VAL A 2 3.48 -3.29 -11.49
N ALA A 3 3.93 -4.54 -11.30
CA ALA A 3 5.35 -4.90 -11.41
C ALA A 3 5.95 -4.58 -12.79
N SER A 4 5.22 -4.92 -13.86
CA SER A 4 5.64 -4.63 -15.24
C SER A 4 5.63 -3.13 -15.53
N THR A 5 4.64 -2.40 -15.00
CA THR A 5 4.60 -0.93 -15.11
C THR A 5 5.81 -0.31 -14.42
N LEU A 6 6.13 -0.71 -13.20
CA LEU A 6 7.31 -0.21 -12.48
C LEU A 6 8.62 -0.52 -13.21
N GLN A 7 8.73 -1.71 -13.81
CA GLN A 7 9.90 -2.07 -14.64
C GLN A 7 10.01 -1.20 -15.90
N ALA A 8 8.90 -0.90 -16.58
CA ALA A 8 8.89 0.00 -17.73
C ALA A 8 9.29 1.42 -17.33
N LEU A 9 8.79 1.93 -16.20
CA LEU A 9 9.17 3.23 -15.67
C LEU A 9 10.67 3.31 -15.31
N ASP A 10 11.22 2.24 -14.73
CA ASP A 10 12.65 2.15 -14.41
C ASP A 10 13.52 2.08 -15.66
N LEU A 11 13.06 1.41 -16.72
CA LEU A 11 13.73 1.42 -18.02
C LEU A 11 13.75 2.82 -18.62
N TRP A 12 12.59 3.49 -18.71
CA TRP A 12 12.49 4.85 -19.23
C TRP A 12 13.32 5.84 -18.41
N PHE A 13 13.38 5.67 -17.09
CA PHE A 13 14.16 6.52 -16.20
C PHE A 13 15.67 6.45 -16.50
N LYS A 14 16.17 5.29 -16.96
CA LYS A 14 17.58 5.08 -17.29
C LYS A 14 17.94 5.54 -18.70
N GLU A 15 16.95 5.83 -19.56
CA GLU A 15 17.23 6.34 -20.90
C GLU A 15 17.88 7.73 -20.83
N PRO A 16 18.87 8.03 -21.70
CA PRO A 16 19.52 9.33 -21.74
C PRO A 16 18.50 10.45 -21.93
N THR A 17 18.56 11.47 -21.08
CA THR A 17 17.70 12.65 -21.14
C THR A 17 18.54 13.92 -21.00
N THR A 18 18.14 14.98 -21.70
CA THR A 18 18.77 16.31 -21.62
C THR A 18 18.22 17.16 -20.48
N SER A 19 17.05 16.80 -19.92
CA SER A 19 16.42 17.50 -18.79
C SER A 19 16.12 16.58 -17.61
N ASN A 20 16.19 17.15 -16.40
CA ASN A 20 15.89 16.44 -15.15
C ASN A 20 14.38 16.27 -14.91
N ASP A 21 13.53 17.00 -15.63
CA ASP A 21 12.08 17.00 -15.39
C ASP A 21 11.46 15.64 -15.70
N ARG A 22 11.90 15.00 -16.79
CA ARG A 22 11.47 13.65 -17.16
C ARG A 22 11.76 12.65 -16.04
N THR A 23 12.98 12.69 -15.51
CA THR A 23 13.44 11.81 -14.41
C THR A 23 12.57 11.99 -13.17
N LYS A 24 12.27 13.23 -12.78
CA LYS A 24 11.37 13.54 -11.65
C LYS A 24 9.94 13.05 -11.89
N LEU A 25 9.40 13.26 -13.09
CA LEU A 25 8.05 12.80 -13.44
C LEU A 25 7.94 11.28 -13.37
N LEU A 26 8.94 10.55 -13.89
CA LEU A 26 8.97 9.09 -13.84
C LEU A 26 9.07 8.56 -12.40
N SER A 27 9.87 9.20 -11.54
CA SER A 27 9.91 8.89 -10.11
C SER A 27 8.56 9.11 -9.42
N LYS A 28 7.90 10.24 -9.68
CA LYS A 28 6.56 10.52 -9.13
C LYS A 28 5.54 9.48 -9.59
N LEU A 29 5.54 9.16 -10.89
CA LEU A 29 4.63 8.18 -11.47
C LEU A 29 4.84 6.80 -10.86
N ALA A 30 6.09 6.36 -10.64
CA ALA A 30 6.37 5.08 -10.01
C ALA A 30 5.74 4.97 -8.61
N ILE A 31 5.87 6.01 -7.77
CA ILE A 31 5.23 6.04 -6.45
C ILE A 31 3.71 6.02 -6.56
N LEU A 32 3.12 6.79 -7.48
CA LEU A 32 1.67 6.80 -7.69
C LEU A 32 1.15 5.42 -8.10
N GLU A 33 1.82 4.73 -9.00
CA GLU A 33 1.47 3.37 -9.43
C GLU A 33 1.53 2.37 -8.27
N LEU A 34 2.59 2.43 -7.43
CA LEU A 34 2.69 1.58 -6.25
C LEU A 34 1.57 1.86 -5.24
N CYS A 35 1.26 3.14 -5.01
CA CYS A 35 0.21 3.57 -4.11
C CYS A 35 -1.18 3.13 -4.59
N GLY A 36 -1.45 3.28 -5.89
CA GLY A 36 -2.70 2.80 -6.49
C GLY A 36 -2.86 1.28 -6.37
N TRP A 37 -1.77 0.53 -6.56
CA TRP A 37 -1.80 -0.92 -6.30
C TRP A 37 -2.11 -1.25 -4.84
N LEU A 38 -1.56 -0.52 -3.86
CA LEU A 38 -1.85 -0.75 -2.44
C LEU A 38 -3.33 -0.53 -2.08
N GLU A 39 -3.97 0.48 -2.65
CA GLU A 39 -5.41 0.72 -2.46
C GLU A 39 -6.22 -0.48 -2.97
N VAL A 40 -5.96 -0.91 -4.21
CA VAL A 40 -6.61 -2.08 -4.82
C VAL A 40 -6.35 -3.36 -4.04
N GLU A 41 -5.13 -3.54 -3.53
CA GLU A 41 -4.76 -4.74 -2.76
C GLU A 41 -5.48 -4.80 -1.42
N PHE A 42 -5.66 -3.68 -0.73
CA PHE A 42 -6.47 -3.66 0.50
C PHE A 42 -7.96 -3.87 0.23
N ASP A 43 -8.49 -3.33 -0.85
CA ASP A 43 -9.87 -3.61 -1.27
C ASP A 43 -10.05 -5.10 -1.60
N ARG A 44 -9.04 -5.74 -2.21
CA ARG A 44 -9.06 -7.20 -2.44
C ARG A 44 -9.06 -7.97 -1.12
N LEU A 45 -8.15 -7.63 -0.22
CA LEU A 45 -8.03 -8.32 1.08
C LEU A 45 -9.32 -8.18 1.90
N ILE A 46 -9.93 -7.00 1.96
CA ILE A 46 -11.15 -6.81 2.74
C ILE A 46 -12.35 -7.54 2.13
N ARG A 47 -12.46 -7.63 0.79
CA ARG A 47 -13.47 -8.48 0.13
C ARG A 47 -13.29 -9.95 0.47
N LEU A 48 -12.05 -10.39 0.59
CA LEU A 48 -11.75 -11.76 1.00
C LEU A 48 -12.19 -12.01 2.46
N VAL A 49 -11.91 -11.06 3.36
CA VAL A 49 -12.38 -11.13 4.75
C VAL A 49 -13.91 -11.16 4.82
N GLU A 50 -14.56 -10.27 4.06
CA GLU A 50 -16.01 -10.14 3.95
C GLU A 50 -16.65 -11.47 3.54
N ALA A 51 -16.17 -12.08 2.45
CA ALA A 51 -16.70 -13.33 1.93
C ALA A 51 -16.62 -14.49 2.95
N GLY A 52 -15.61 -14.50 3.82
CA GLY A 52 -15.46 -15.54 4.85
C GLY A 52 -16.12 -15.22 6.19
N ARG A 53 -16.67 -14.01 6.41
CA ARG A 53 -17.18 -13.58 7.72
C ARG A 53 -18.55 -12.92 7.68
N LEU A 54 -18.72 -11.88 6.88
CA LEU A 54 -19.95 -11.09 6.85
C LEU A 54 -20.92 -11.57 5.77
N ASN A 55 -20.40 -12.00 4.61
CA ASN A 55 -21.16 -12.42 3.44
C ASN A 55 -22.24 -11.39 3.01
N ASP A 56 -21.86 -10.11 3.05
CA ASP A 56 -22.62 -8.95 2.59
C ASP A 56 -21.71 -7.99 1.82
N SER A 57 -21.29 -8.43 0.63
CA SER A 57 -20.40 -7.70 -0.27
C SER A 57 -20.94 -6.31 -0.62
N ALA A 58 -22.25 -6.17 -0.82
CA ALA A 58 -22.88 -4.90 -1.16
C ALA A 58 -22.76 -3.88 -0.02
N TRP A 59 -22.92 -4.33 1.24
CA TRP A 59 -22.72 -3.46 2.38
C TRP A 59 -21.26 -3.05 2.55
N VAL A 60 -20.31 -3.99 2.41
CA VAL A 60 -18.87 -3.70 2.56
C VAL A 60 -18.38 -2.75 1.48
N GLU A 61 -18.79 -2.94 0.23
CA GLU A 61 -18.40 -2.03 -0.86
C GLU A 61 -18.82 -0.60 -0.54
N LYS A 62 -20.10 -0.40 -0.19
CA LYS A 62 -20.70 0.92 0.03
C LYS A 62 -20.25 1.61 1.33
N HIS A 63 -20.03 0.87 2.40
CA HIS A 63 -19.82 1.45 3.75
C HIS A 63 -18.38 1.32 4.27
N VAL A 64 -17.57 0.48 3.64
CA VAL A 64 -16.17 0.23 4.02
C VAL A 64 -15.22 0.69 2.93
N ILE A 65 -15.33 0.12 1.72
CA ILE A 65 -14.38 0.37 0.62
C ILE A 65 -14.55 1.78 0.04
N GLU A 66 -15.73 2.14 -0.46
CA GLU A 66 -16.00 3.46 -1.06
C GLU A 66 -15.79 4.64 -0.09
N LYS A 67 -15.78 4.37 1.22
CA LYS A 67 -15.55 5.37 2.27
C LYS A 67 -14.09 5.50 2.69
N THR A 68 -13.20 4.64 2.16
CA THR A 68 -11.78 4.63 2.50
C THR A 68 -10.98 5.12 1.30
N ASN A 69 -10.25 6.22 1.49
CA ASN A 69 -9.35 6.75 0.46
C ASN A 69 -7.92 6.75 1.01
N GLY A 70 -7.16 5.70 0.69
CA GLY A 70 -5.77 5.55 1.10
C GLY A 70 -5.46 4.18 1.69
N PHE A 71 -4.21 4.02 2.12
CA PHE A 71 -3.63 2.72 2.44
C PHE A 71 -2.73 2.72 3.69
N SER A 72 -2.73 3.78 4.49
CA SER A 72 -2.00 3.74 5.78
C SER A 72 -2.63 2.71 6.72
N TYR A 73 -1.81 1.88 7.37
CA TYR A 73 -2.30 0.77 8.21
C TYR A 73 -3.31 1.21 9.29
N ASN A 74 -2.92 2.15 10.16
CA ASN A 74 -3.74 2.55 11.30
C ASN A 74 -4.97 3.40 10.93
N ILE A 75 -4.93 4.09 9.79
CA ILE A 75 -5.95 5.07 9.40
C ILE A 75 -6.97 4.44 8.44
N HIS A 76 -6.54 3.50 7.60
CA HIS A 76 -7.34 2.96 6.51
C HIS A 76 -7.56 1.45 6.70
N TRP A 77 -6.50 0.64 6.62
CA TRP A 77 -6.62 -0.82 6.65
C TRP A 77 -7.24 -1.36 7.95
N ARG A 78 -6.66 -1.01 9.10
CA ARG A 78 -7.12 -1.53 10.40
C ARG A 78 -8.58 -1.14 10.69
N PRO A 79 -9.02 0.12 10.47
CA PRO A 79 -10.43 0.48 10.58
C PRO A 79 -11.35 -0.28 9.62
N MET A 80 -10.92 -0.54 8.37
CA MET A 80 -11.70 -1.38 7.45
C MET A 80 -11.88 -2.79 8.02
N LEU A 81 -10.78 -3.41 8.48
CA LEU A 81 -10.83 -4.74 9.10
C LEU A 81 -11.76 -4.74 10.32
N CYS A 82 -11.61 -3.79 11.25
CA CYS A 82 -12.47 -3.70 12.44
C CYS A 82 -13.96 -3.51 12.09
N LYS A 83 -14.31 -2.82 10.99
CA LYS A 83 -15.71 -2.69 10.56
C LYS A 83 -16.32 -4.02 10.11
N VAL A 84 -15.52 -4.91 9.52
CA VAL A 84 -16.02 -6.20 8.99
C VAL A 84 -16.00 -7.30 10.05
N VAL A 85 -14.95 -7.37 10.88
CA VAL A 85 -14.72 -8.48 11.81
C VAL A 85 -14.58 -8.09 13.28
N GLY A 86 -14.66 -6.79 13.58
CA GLY A 86 -14.54 -6.26 14.93
C GLY A 86 -13.11 -6.14 15.44
N GLU A 87 -12.97 -5.39 16.54
CA GLU A 87 -11.69 -5.05 17.17
C GLU A 87 -10.95 -6.28 17.73
N VAL A 88 -11.69 -7.24 18.29
CA VAL A 88 -11.10 -8.46 18.88
C VAL A 88 -10.40 -9.30 17.81
N PHE A 89 -11.03 -9.47 16.65
CA PHE A 89 -10.44 -10.22 15.55
C PHE A 89 -9.20 -9.52 15.00
N ALA A 90 -9.29 -8.20 14.76
CA ALA A 90 -8.15 -7.43 14.25
C ALA A 90 -6.93 -7.55 15.17
N ARG A 91 -7.12 -7.47 16.50
CA ARG A 91 -6.04 -7.66 17.48
C ARG A 91 -5.46 -9.07 17.46
N ARG A 92 -6.29 -10.10 17.28
CA ARG A 92 -5.80 -11.47 17.14
C ARG A 92 -4.91 -11.63 15.93
N VAL A 93 -5.30 -11.10 14.77
CA VAL A 93 -4.47 -11.11 13.56
C VAL A 93 -3.15 -10.37 13.81
N GLU A 94 -3.19 -9.21 14.47
CA GLU A 94 -1.98 -8.45 14.81
C GLU A 94 -1.03 -9.23 15.73
N GLN A 95 -1.57 -9.90 16.75
CA GLN A 95 -0.80 -10.74 17.67
C GLN A 95 -0.25 -11.99 16.98
N ALA A 96 -1.05 -12.65 16.15
CA ALA A 96 -0.62 -13.81 15.38
C ALA A 96 0.46 -13.44 14.36
N MET A 97 0.36 -12.27 13.73
CA MET A 97 1.38 -11.75 12.83
C MET A 97 2.69 -11.52 13.57
N GLU A 98 2.65 -10.88 14.74
CA GLU A 98 3.85 -10.63 15.54
C GLU A 98 4.48 -11.93 16.08
N ALA A 99 3.66 -12.93 16.42
CA ALA A 99 4.15 -14.22 16.88
C ALA A 99 4.80 -15.05 15.76
N ALA A 100 4.21 -15.04 14.55
CA ALA A 100 4.71 -15.80 13.41
C ALA A 100 5.87 -15.10 12.68
N TYR A 101 5.83 -13.77 12.59
CA TYR A 101 6.76 -12.93 11.85
C TYR A 101 7.13 -11.69 12.68
N PRO A 102 8.00 -11.83 13.69
CA PRO A 102 8.37 -10.73 14.58
C PRO A 102 8.83 -9.49 13.81
N THR A 103 8.40 -8.31 14.25
CA THR A 103 8.70 -6.98 13.68
C THR A 103 8.11 -6.68 12.30
N GLU A 104 7.58 -7.66 11.56
CA GLU A 104 7.11 -7.44 10.19
C GLU A 104 5.85 -6.58 10.13
N LEU A 105 5.00 -6.66 11.15
CA LEU A 105 3.83 -5.79 11.25
C LEU A 105 4.25 -4.31 11.40
N ASP A 106 5.27 -4.04 12.20
CA ASP A 106 5.77 -2.67 12.39
C ASP A 106 6.54 -2.17 11.16
N HIS A 107 7.25 -3.06 10.46
CA HIS A 107 7.81 -2.76 9.14
C HIS A 107 6.70 -2.42 8.13
N LEU A 108 5.61 -3.19 8.09
CA LEU A 108 4.46 -2.90 7.22
C LEU A 108 3.87 -1.53 7.52
N LYS A 109 3.58 -1.23 8.79
CA LYS A 109 3.05 0.08 9.22
C LYS A 109 3.98 1.22 8.80
N SER A 110 5.29 1.04 8.98
CA SER A 110 6.30 2.04 8.64
C SER A 110 6.37 2.29 7.14
N LEU A 111 6.40 1.23 6.32
CA LEU A 111 6.42 1.32 4.86
C LEU A 111 5.18 2.02 4.31
N LEU A 112 3.98 1.60 4.76
CA LEU A 112 2.73 2.22 4.34
C LEU A 112 2.64 3.69 4.77
N GLY A 113 3.13 4.00 5.97
CA GLY A 113 3.21 5.37 6.47
C GLY A 113 4.14 6.26 5.65
N GLN A 114 5.30 5.73 5.25
CA GLN A 114 6.26 6.46 4.40
C GLN A 114 5.69 6.68 3.00
N LEU A 115 5.17 5.65 2.34
CA LEU A 115 4.60 5.77 1.00
C LEU A 115 3.39 6.71 0.95
N TRP A 116 2.57 6.72 2.00
CA TRP A 116 1.48 7.69 2.12
C TRP A 116 2.00 9.14 2.16
N LYS A 117 3.05 9.40 2.95
CA LYS A 117 3.69 10.72 3.01
C LYS A 117 4.30 11.10 1.67
N ASP A 118 4.99 10.18 1.01
CA ASP A 118 5.61 10.41 -0.30
C ASP A 118 4.55 10.74 -1.35
N ARG A 119 3.44 9.98 -1.40
CA ARG A 119 2.30 10.27 -2.29
C ARG A 119 1.73 11.66 -2.04
N CYS A 120 1.40 11.99 -0.79
CA CYS A 120 0.84 13.29 -0.44
C CYS A 120 1.80 14.43 -0.79
N SER A 121 3.09 14.27 -0.49
CA SER A 121 4.13 15.23 -0.86
C SER A 121 4.17 15.45 -2.38
N PHE A 122 4.12 14.37 -3.17
CA PHE A 122 4.22 14.45 -4.62
C PHE A 122 2.98 15.03 -5.29
N ALA A 123 1.79 14.79 -4.71
CA ALA A 123 0.53 15.36 -5.16
C ALA A 123 0.44 16.87 -4.91
N HIS A 124 1.09 17.37 -3.85
CA HIS A 124 1.10 18.80 -3.49
C HIS A 124 2.34 19.56 -4.01
N ALA A 125 3.35 18.87 -4.52
CA ALA A 125 4.55 19.49 -5.07
C ALA A 125 4.33 19.97 -6.51
N ASP A 126 3.99 21.25 -6.67
CA ASP A 126 4.01 21.93 -7.96
C ASP A 126 5.45 21.97 -8.51
N MET A 127 5.67 21.33 -9.66
CA MET A 127 7.00 21.21 -10.29
C MET A 127 7.60 22.57 -10.68
N ASN A 128 6.77 23.61 -10.79
CA ASN A 128 7.18 24.97 -11.15
C ASN A 128 7.59 25.82 -9.94
N THR A 129 7.43 25.32 -8.71
CA THR A 129 7.84 26.04 -7.50
C THR A 129 9.25 25.64 -7.07
N ASN A 130 10.06 26.62 -6.61
CA ASN A 130 11.45 26.43 -6.17
C ASN A 130 11.65 25.34 -5.10
N VAL A 131 10.59 24.87 -4.44
CA VAL A 131 10.61 23.80 -3.44
C VAL A 131 10.76 22.41 -4.09
N ALA A 132 10.11 22.16 -5.24
CA ALA A 132 10.26 20.90 -5.99
C ALA A 132 11.64 20.75 -6.66
N ALA A 133 12.40 21.84 -6.77
CA ALA A 133 13.80 21.82 -7.21
C ALA A 133 14.74 21.21 -6.16
N GLN A 134 14.39 21.29 -4.86
CA GLN A 134 15.18 20.77 -3.73
C GLN A 134 14.71 19.42 -3.20
N GLN A 135 13.54 18.92 -3.64
CA GLN A 135 13.05 17.59 -3.25
C GLN A 135 13.84 16.49 -3.97
N THR A 136 14.44 15.60 -3.18
CA THR A 136 15.03 14.36 -3.68
C THR A 136 13.91 13.37 -3.99
N PHE A 137 13.80 12.97 -5.25
CA PHE A 137 12.86 11.93 -5.66
C PHE A 137 13.57 10.57 -5.66
N ASN A 138 12.93 9.57 -5.06
CA ASN A 138 13.42 8.19 -5.13
C ASN A 138 13.36 7.70 -6.59
N ALA A 139 14.39 7.01 -7.05
CA ALA A 139 14.39 6.39 -8.38
C ALA A 139 13.33 5.27 -8.46
N PRO A 140 12.78 4.94 -9.65
CA PRO A 140 11.85 3.83 -9.81
C PRO A 140 12.38 2.49 -9.30
N SER A 141 13.68 2.24 -9.41
CA SER A 141 14.35 1.06 -8.81
C SER A 141 14.12 0.92 -7.30
N TRP A 142 14.10 2.02 -6.56
CA TRP A 142 13.74 2.02 -5.14
C TRP A 142 12.28 1.61 -4.94
N THR A 143 11.38 2.14 -5.77
CA THR A 143 9.95 1.81 -5.73
C THR A 143 9.70 0.32 -6.03
N ILE A 144 10.45 -0.27 -6.97
CA ILE A 144 10.43 -1.72 -7.25
C ILE A 144 10.85 -2.53 -6.01
N SER A 145 11.90 -2.08 -5.31
CA SER A 145 12.33 -2.71 -4.07
C SER A 145 11.23 -2.66 -3.00
N GLN A 146 10.58 -1.51 -2.83
CA GLN A 146 9.46 -1.36 -1.90
C GLN A 146 8.29 -2.28 -2.27
N TYR A 147 7.90 -2.32 -3.55
CA TYR A 147 6.86 -3.22 -4.04
C TYR A 147 7.17 -4.68 -3.71
N THR A 148 8.40 -5.12 -3.96
CA THR A 148 8.83 -6.50 -3.69
C THR A 148 8.71 -6.83 -2.20
N LYS A 149 9.15 -5.91 -1.33
CA LYS A 149 9.08 -6.10 0.12
C LYS A 149 7.64 -6.08 0.63
N LEU A 150 6.82 -5.16 0.14
CA LEU A 150 5.41 -5.07 0.51
C LEU A 150 4.65 -6.32 0.09
N LYS A 151 4.88 -6.83 -1.13
CA LYS A 151 4.24 -8.05 -1.60
C LYS A 151 4.57 -9.24 -0.70
N GLU A 152 5.81 -9.36 -0.25
CA GLU A 152 6.25 -10.40 0.68
C GLU A 152 5.51 -10.29 2.03
N ILE A 153 5.55 -9.11 2.66
CA ILE A 153 4.94 -8.90 3.99
C ILE A 153 3.42 -9.03 3.92
N LEU A 154 2.77 -8.49 2.89
CA LEU A 154 1.31 -8.60 2.71
C LEU A 154 0.89 -10.04 2.45
N GLY A 155 1.67 -10.83 1.72
CA GLY A 155 1.40 -12.26 1.54
C GLY A 155 1.46 -13.05 2.86
N ARG A 156 2.40 -12.72 3.74
CA ARG A 156 2.46 -13.30 5.10
C ARG A 156 1.29 -12.85 5.97
N TYR A 157 0.96 -11.56 5.92
CA TYR A 157 -0.17 -11.01 6.64
C TYR A 157 -1.49 -11.64 6.20
N GLU A 158 -1.71 -11.82 4.90
CA GLU A 158 -2.87 -12.54 4.35
C GLU A 158 -2.92 -13.98 4.84
N ALA A 159 -1.80 -14.70 4.82
CA ALA A 159 -1.75 -16.08 5.32
C ALA A 159 -2.15 -16.17 6.80
N VAL A 160 -1.64 -15.26 7.65
CA VAL A 160 -2.04 -15.17 9.07
C VAL A 160 -3.52 -14.86 9.20
N LEU A 161 -4.02 -13.90 8.41
CA LEU A 161 -5.43 -13.52 8.40
C LEU A 161 -6.31 -14.74 8.06
N MET A 162 -5.90 -15.57 7.10
CA MET A 162 -6.64 -16.77 6.70
C MET A 162 -6.68 -17.81 7.81
N VAL A 163 -5.57 -18.02 8.51
CA VAL A 163 -5.50 -18.95 9.63
C VAL A 163 -6.42 -18.51 10.76
N GLU A 164 -6.40 -17.23 11.13
CA GLU A 164 -7.31 -16.69 12.16
C GLU A 164 -8.78 -16.74 11.69
N MET A 165 -9.03 -16.63 10.39
CA MET A 165 -10.36 -16.81 9.81
C MET A 165 -10.89 -18.26 9.89
N GLN A 166 -10.05 -19.26 10.15
CA GLN A 166 -10.49 -20.65 10.32
C GLN A 166 -10.75 -21.04 11.78
N GLN A 167 -10.30 -20.23 12.73
CA GLN A 167 -10.38 -20.52 14.17
C GLN A 167 -11.67 -20.01 14.85
N ILE A 168 -12.60 -19.45 14.09
CA ILE A 168 -13.92 -18.95 14.55
C ILE A 168 -14.93 -19.41 13.53
#